data_AF-A0A6A3WUT7-F1
#
_entry.id   AF-A0A6A3WUT7-F1
#
_cell.length_a   1.000
_cell.length_b   1.000
_cell.length_c   1.000
_cell.angle_alpha   90.00
_cell.angle_beta   90.00
_cell.angle_gamma   90.00
#
_symmetry.space_group_name_H-M   'P 1'
#
loop_
_entity.id
_entity.type
_entity.pdbx_description
1 polymer ?
#
loop_
_entity_poly.entity_id
_entity_poly.type
_entity_poly.pdbx_seq_one_letter_code
_entity_poly.pdbx_strand_id
1 'polypeptide(L)'
;MLGRSMPQQSTFFISYVIVQTGLGLVLELLRVVPLALSALFALLAPKNTRRERNSPWLGLRDIAQTDPFDPTNPLADCFLVLLVTLTFAPIAPLVCYFTWFFFLVAEIVYRRQILCVYKPMCFGLGAYWPRVFKFCIIALVVAQLTLIGILSLKKATVEPIFIIVLIAIVLLFNYNVLTLYPPVAKFLPLTECVRLDTARGLRDPTAPKFFFLDNVYRQPAMNQRVPLRADYRMLVGDYSEETALISPKIYSPEDQQLFASVV
;
A
#
# COMPACT_ATOMS: atom_id res chain seq x y z
N MET A 1 5.74 42.75 8.24
CA MET A 1 5.40 42.12 6.96
C MET A 1 4.91 40.67 7.13
N LEU A 2 5.59 39.83 7.91
CA LEU A 2 5.18 38.44 8.21
C LEU A 2 3.74 38.26 8.77
N GLY A 3 3.27 39.16 9.66
CA GLY A 3 1.92 39.05 10.22
C GLY A 3 0.77 39.35 9.25
N ARG A 4 1.02 40.10 8.16
CA ARG A 4 0.00 40.45 7.15
C ARG A 4 -0.11 39.43 6.02
N SER A 5 0.94 38.63 5.77
CA SER A 5 0.97 37.60 4.73
C SER A 5 0.36 36.26 5.17
N MET A 6 0.12 36.07 6.47
CA MET A 6 -0.45 34.82 7.02
C MET A 6 -1.87 34.50 6.52
N PRO A 7 -2.84 35.44 6.46
CA PRO A 7 -4.15 35.16 5.89
C PRO A 7 -4.08 34.77 4.41
N GLN A 8 -3.14 35.37 3.65
CA GLN A 8 -2.91 35.03 2.26
C GLN A 8 -2.37 33.61 2.08
N GLN A 9 -1.53 33.13 3.01
CA GLN A 9 -1.06 31.74 3.03
C GLN A 9 -2.20 30.76 3.37
N SER A 10 -3.10 31.09 4.30
CA SER A 10 -4.25 30.22 4.63
C SER A 10 -5.16 29.99 3.42
N THR A 11 -5.43 31.02 2.62
CA THR A 11 -6.23 30.89 1.39
C THR A 11 -5.57 29.95 0.37
N PHE A 12 -4.24 30.01 0.22
CA PHE A 12 -3.50 29.09 -0.64
C PHE A 12 -3.69 27.63 -0.19
N PHE A 13 -3.54 27.34 1.11
CA PHE A 13 -3.72 25.99 1.62
C PHE A 13 -5.16 25.48 1.51
N ILE A 14 -6.16 26.36 1.68
CA ILE A 14 -7.56 26.01 1.43
C ILE A 14 -7.77 25.62 -0.03
N SER A 15 -7.31 26.44 -0.97
CA SER A 15 -7.39 26.14 -2.40
C SER A 15 -6.68 24.83 -2.75
N TYR A 16 -5.49 24.60 -2.18
CA TYR A 16 -4.76 23.35 -2.36
C TYR A 16 -5.57 22.14 -1.87
N VAL A 17 -6.15 22.20 -0.67
CA VAL A 17 -7.00 21.10 -0.13
C VAL A 17 -8.23 20.88 -1.00
N ILE A 18 -8.88 21.93 -1.48
CA ILE A 18 -10.02 21.82 -2.40
C ILE A 18 -9.61 21.13 -3.71
N VAL A 19 -8.48 21.52 -4.30
CA VAL A 19 -7.95 20.89 -5.51
C VAL A 19 -7.59 19.44 -5.26
N GLN A 20 -6.95 19.12 -4.14
CA GLN A 20 -6.61 17.74 -3.78
C GLN A 20 -7.87 16.88 -3.55
N THR A 21 -8.90 17.44 -2.93
CA THR A 21 -10.18 16.75 -2.70
C THR A 21 -10.93 16.53 -4.02
N GLY A 22 -10.99 17.56 -4.87
CA GLY A 22 -11.79 17.55 -6.09
C GLY A 22 -11.10 16.83 -7.26
N LEU A 23 -9.82 17.10 -7.51
CA LEU A 23 -9.07 16.46 -8.59
C LEU A 23 -8.33 15.23 -8.08
N GLY A 24 -7.54 15.34 -7.00
CA GLY A 24 -6.71 14.24 -6.50
C GLY A 24 -7.52 12.98 -6.21
N LEU A 25 -8.52 13.07 -5.31
CA LEU A 25 -9.35 11.92 -4.94
C LEU A 25 -10.20 11.39 -6.10
N VAL A 26 -10.65 12.24 -7.02
CA VAL A 26 -11.45 11.80 -8.19
C VAL A 26 -10.58 11.08 -9.21
N LEU A 27 -9.38 11.58 -9.49
CA LEU A 27 -8.41 10.92 -10.38
C LEU A 27 -7.97 9.56 -9.81
N GLU A 28 -7.78 9.49 -8.50
CA GLU A 28 -7.49 8.26 -7.79
C GLU A 28 -8.68 7.29 -7.87
N LEU A 29 -9.90 7.75 -7.58
CA LEU A 29 -11.12 6.95 -7.69
C LEU A 29 -11.33 6.38 -9.10
N LEU A 30 -11.05 7.17 -10.14
CA LEU A 30 -11.18 6.76 -11.54
C LEU A 30 -10.02 5.85 -12.01
N ARG A 31 -8.93 5.77 -11.22
CA ARG A 31 -7.69 5.07 -11.56
C ARG A 31 -7.20 5.41 -12.96
N VAL A 32 -6.96 6.71 -13.18
CA VAL A 32 -6.62 7.25 -14.51
C VAL A 32 -5.38 6.58 -15.12
N VAL A 33 -4.38 6.24 -14.32
CA VAL A 33 -3.15 5.58 -14.82
C VAL A 33 -3.44 4.17 -15.37
N PRO A 34 -4.03 3.23 -14.60
CA PRO A 34 -4.48 1.95 -15.15
C PRO A 34 -5.44 2.07 -16.33
N LEU A 35 -6.36 3.04 -16.28
CA LEU A 35 -7.31 3.27 -17.36
C LEU A 35 -6.60 3.66 -18.66
N ALA A 36 -5.66 4.61 -18.60
CA ALA A 36 -4.87 5.04 -19.74
C ALA A 36 -3.99 3.92 -20.30
N LEU A 37 -3.34 3.13 -19.43
CA LEU A 37 -2.55 1.96 -19.85
C LEU A 37 -3.41 0.89 -20.52
N SER A 38 -4.61 0.64 -20.00
CA SER A 38 -5.55 -0.33 -20.59
C SER A 38 -6.06 0.12 -21.96
N ALA A 39 -6.33 1.41 -22.13
CA ALA A 39 -6.74 1.99 -23.41
C ALA A 39 -5.61 1.86 -24.45
N LEU A 40 -4.36 2.13 -24.03
CA LEU A 40 -3.19 1.99 -24.88
C LEU A 40 -2.90 0.52 -25.23
N PHE A 41 -3.08 -0.40 -24.27
CA PHE A 41 -2.98 -1.84 -24.49
C PHE A 41 -4.02 -2.33 -25.50
N ALA A 42 -5.27 -1.87 -25.38
CA ALA A 42 -6.34 -2.23 -26.29
C ALA A 42 -6.10 -1.76 -27.74
N LEU A 43 -5.32 -0.70 -27.92
CA LEU A 43 -4.99 -0.11 -29.22
C LEU A 43 -3.73 -0.71 -29.84
N LEU A 44 -2.69 -0.98 -29.05
CA LEU A 44 -1.38 -1.43 -29.55
C LEU A 44 -1.12 -2.94 -29.49
N ALA A 45 -1.77 -3.68 -28.57
CA ALA A 45 -1.40 -5.06 -28.32
C ALA A 45 -2.06 -6.05 -29.32
N PRO A 46 -1.30 -7.02 -29.87
CA PRO A 46 -1.86 -8.07 -30.72
C PRO A 46 -2.77 -9.00 -29.91
N LYS A 47 -4.02 -9.20 -30.38
CA LYS A 47 -5.10 -9.90 -29.64
C LYS A 47 -5.22 -11.39 -30.01
N ASN A 48 -4.12 -12.07 -30.30
CA ASN A 48 -4.16 -13.42 -30.89
C ASN A 48 -4.66 -14.49 -29.91
N THR A 49 -4.22 -14.48 -28.65
CA THR A 49 -4.61 -15.52 -27.67
C THR A 49 -5.27 -14.93 -26.40
N ARG A 50 -6.24 -15.65 -25.80
CA ARG A 50 -6.85 -15.25 -24.51
C ARG A 50 -5.83 -15.12 -23.37
N ARG A 51 -4.75 -15.91 -23.42
CA ARG A 51 -3.61 -15.85 -22.48
C ARG A 51 -2.77 -14.59 -22.67
N GLU A 52 -2.57 -14.16 -23.92
CA GLU A 52 -1.79 -12.95 -24.25
C GLU A 52 -2.52 -11.67 -23.86
N ARG A 53 -3.86 -11.65 -23.96
CA ARG A 53 -4.68 -10.52 -23.46
C ARG A 53 -4.56 -10.32 -21.95
N ASN A 54 -4.32 -11.40 -21.20
CA ASN A 54 -4.17 -11.37 -19.76
C ASN A 54 -2.71 -11.22 -19.30
N SER A 55 -1.75 -11.30 -20.23
CA SER A 55 -0.33 -11.12 -19.92
C SER A 55 0.10 -9.69 -20.21
N PRO A 56 0.94 -9.07 -19.36
CA PRO A 56 1.48 -7.76 -19.64
C PRO A 56 2.33 -7.81 -20.91
N TRP A 57 2.14 -6.85 -21.81
CA TRP A 57 2.94 -6.70 -23.03
C TRP A 57 3.72 -5.39 -22.96
N LEU A 58 5.05 -5.47 -22.88
CA LEU A 58 5.93 -4.30 -22.83
C LEU A 58 5.59 -3.29 -21.72
N GLY A 59 5.07 -3.77 -20.57
CA GLY A 59 4.62 -2.94 -19.45
C GLY A 59 3.17 -2.43 -19.55
N LEU A 60 2.53 -2.57 -20.71
CA LEU A 60 1.10 -2.33 -20.89
C LEU A 60 0.31 -3.50 -20.28
N ARG A 61 -0.79 -3.18 -19.62
CA ARG A 61 -1.58 -4.14 -18.85
C ARG A 61 -3.06 -3.88 -19.04
N ASP A 62 -3.83 -4.96 -18.91
CA ASP A 62 -5.29 -4.87 -18.86
C ASP A 62 -5.76 -4.30 -17.52
N ILE A 63 -6.92 -3.66 -17.52
CA ILE A 63 -7.57 -3.06 -16.34
C ILE A 63 -7.91 -4.11 -15.28
N ALA A 64 -8.11 -5.37 -15.70
CA ALA A 64 -8.38 -6.50 -14.83
C ALA A 64 -7.16 -6.87 -13.95
N GLN A 65 -5.95 -6.49 -14.34
CA GLN A 65 -4.75 -6.76 -13.57
C GLN A 65 -4.59 -5.71 -12.46
N THR A 66 -5.01 -6.09 -11.26
CA THR A 66 -4.98 -5.23 -10.07
C THR A 66 -3.57 -5.14 -9.47
N ASP A 67 -3.13 -3.92 -9.18
CA ASP A 67 -1.90 -3.64 -8.46
C ASP A 67 -2.00 -3.95 -6.96
N PRO A 68 -0.87 -4.27 -6.31
CA PRO A 68 -0.75 -4.12 -4.86
C PRO A 68 -1.06 -2.68 -4.46
N PHE A 69 -1.79 -2.50 -3.36
CA PHE A 69 -1.99 -1.18 -2.78
C PHE A 69 -0.65 -0.62 -2.26
N ASP A 70 -0.17 0.47 -2.84
CA ASP A 70 0.96 1.22 -2.31
C ASP A 70 0.45 2.34 -1.38
N PRO A 71 0.64 2.23 -0.06
CA PRO A 71 0.13 3.22 0.88
C PRO A 71 0.98 4.50 0.92
N THR A 72 2.15 4.56 0.26
CA THR A 72 3.10 5.67 0.44
C THR A 72 2.56 7.02 0.00
N ASN A 73 2.06 7.11 -1.24
CA ASN A 73 1.48 8.34 -1.81
C ASN A 73 0.23 8.83 -1.04
N PRO A 74 -0.82 8.00 -0.83
CA PRO A 74 -2.03 8.46 -0.14
C PRO A 74 -1.75 8.84 1.32
N LEU A 75 -0.81 8.17 2.00
CA LEU A 75 -0.38 8.56 3.34
C LEU A 75 0.37 9.91 3.35
N ALA A 76 1.22 10.17 2.36
CA ALA A 76 1.94 11.44 2.26
C ALA A 76 0.98 12.63 2.12
N ASP A 77 -0.05 12.50 1.27
CA ASP A 77 -1.09 13.52 1.12
C ASP A 77 -1.86 13.73 2.43
N CYS A 78 -2.28 12.64 3.08
CA CYS A 78 -2.98 12.72 4.37
C CYS A 78 -2.11 13.38 5.46
N PHE A 79 -0.80 13.09 5.48
CA PHE A 79 0.15 13.70 6.41
C PHE A 79 0.31 15.21 6.18
N LEU A 80 0.38 15.64 4.92
CA LEU A 80 0.42 17.06 4.58
C LEU A 80 -0.87 17.76 5.03
N VAL A 81 -2.04 17.21 4.71
CA VAL A 81 -3.33 17.79 5.11
C VAL A 81 -3.50 17.82 6.63
N LEU A 82 -3.04 16.78 7.34
CA LEU A 82 -3.01 16.76 8.80
C LEU A 82 -2.13 17.87 9.39
N LEU A 83 -0.91 18.04 8.86
CA LEU A 83 0.01 19.09 9.30
C LEU A 83 -0.58 20.49 9.07
N VAL A 84 -1.19 20.72 7.90
CA VAL A 84 -1.89 21.97 7.58
C VAL A 84 -3.07 22.21 8.52
N THR A 85 -3.86 21.16 8.81
CA THR A 85 -4.98 21.26 9.74
C THR A 85 -4.51 21.68 11.12
N LEU A 86 -3.47 21.03 11.66
CA LEU A 86 -2.96 21.32 13.00
C LEU A 86 -2.33 22.71 13.10
N THR A 87 -1.57 23.13 12.09
CA THR A 87 -0.90 24.44 12.08
C THR A 87 -1.89 25.60 11.94
N PHE A 88 -2.91 25.46 11.07
CA PHE A 88 -3.89 26.53 10.81
C PHE A 88 -5.14 26.48 11.69
N ALA A 89 -5.41 25.40 12.44
CA ALA A 89 -6.56 25.30 13.33
C ALA A 89 -6.74 26.51 14.28
N PRO A 90 -5.70 26.97 15.01
CA PRO A 90 -5.84 28.14 15.89
C PRO A 90 -5.80 29.48 15.15
N ILE A 91 -5.38 29.51 13.87
CA ILE A 91 -5.18 30.74 13.09
C ILE A 91 -6.44 31.06 12.28
N ALA A 92 -6.95 30.07 11.55
CA ALA A 92 -8.04 30.18 10.59
C ALA A 92 -8.91 28.91 10.68
N PRO A 93 -9.94 28.90 11.56
CA PRO A 93 -10.76 27.71 11.80
C PRO A 93 -11.54 27.26 10.55
N LEU A 94 -11.70 28.15 9.56
CA LEU A 94 -12.29 27.84 8.26
C LEU A 94 -11.52 26.71 7.54
N VAL A 95 -10.20 26.62 7.70
CA VAL A 95 -9.36 25.55 7.12
C VAL A 95 -9.82 24.18 7.62
N CYS A 96 -10.16 24.07 8.91
CA CYS A 96 -10.58 22.81 9.52
C CYS A 96 -11.84 22.23 8.88
N TYR A 97 -12.79 23.07 8.43
CA TYR A 97 -13.99 22.58 7.77
C TYR A 97 -13.66 21.93 6.41
N PHE A 98 -12.77 22.55 5.63
CA PHE A 98 -12.34 22.00 4.35
C PHE A 98 -11.49 20.74 4.50
N THR A 99 -10.58 20.71 5.48
CA THR A 99 -9.75 19.51 5.71
C THR A 99 -10.55 18.37 6.33
N TRP A 100 -11.54 18.67 7.17
CA TRP A 100 -12.50 17.67 7.63
C TRP A 100 -13.28 17.06 6.47
N PHE A 101 -13.77 17.90 5.54
CA PHE A 101 -14.45 17.42 4.33
C PHE A 101 -13.53 16.55 3.47
N PHE A 102 -12.25 16.93 3.31
CA PHE A 102 -11.25 16.10 2.63
C PHE A 102 -11.14 14.71 3.27
N PHE A 103 -10.97 14.63 4.60
CA PHE A 103 -10.85 13.34 5.29
C PHE A 103 -12.10 12.48 5.16
N LEU A 104 -13.29 13.09 5.16
CA LEU A 104 -14.56 12.40 4.96
C LEU A 104 -14.63 11.76 3.57
N VAL A 105 -14.32 12.53 2.51
CA VAL A 105 -14.34 12.02 1.13
C VAL A 105 -13.24 10.97 0.92
N ALA A 106 -12.05 11.22 1.48
CA ALA A 106 -10.92 10.29 1.40
C ALA A 106 -11.26 8.94 2.05
N GLU A 107 -11.93 8.90 3.21
CA GLU A 107 -12.34 7.65 3.85
C GLU A 107 -13.24 6.83 2.92
N ILE A 108 -14.25 7.44 2.32
CA ILE A 108 -15.20 6.77 1.42
C ILE A 108 -14.48 6.23 0.17
N VAL A 109 -13.64 7.06 -0.47
CA VAL A 109 -12.91 6.68 -1.68
C VAL A 109 -11.93 5.54 -1.41
N TYR A 110 -11.03 5.71 -0.44
CA TYR A 110 -9.99 4.71 -0.17
C TYR A 110 -10.59 3.41 0.36
N ARG A 111 -11.64 3.47 1.19
CA ARG A 111 -12.36 2.27 1.65
C ARG A 111 -12.92 1.47 0.48
N ARG A 112 -13.56 2.14 -0.48
CA ARG A 112 -14.09 1.47 -1.67
C ARG A 112 -12.98 0.85 -2.52
N GLN A 113 -11.88 1.57 -2.72
CA GLN A 113 -10.75 1.05 -3.50
C GLN A 113 -10.07 -0.15 -2.85
N ILE A 114 -9.84 -0.11 -1.54
CA ILE A 114 -9.20 -1.20 -0.80
C ILE A 114 -10.08 -2.46 -0.83
N LEU A 115 -11.41 -2.31 -0.75
CA LEU A 115 -12.33 -3.45 -0.74
C LEU A 115 -12.57 -4.06 -2.13
N CYS A 116 -12.67 -3.22 -3.17
CA CYS A 116 -13.14 -3.68 -4.49
C CYS A 116 -12.06 -3.79 -5.55
N VAL A 117 -10.92 -3.11 -5.39
CA VAL A 117 -9.98 -2.89 -6.50
C VAL A 117 -8.58 -3.38 -6.19
N TYR A 118 -8.02 -3.02 -5.04
CA TYR A 118 -6.63 -3.34 -4.74
C TYR A 118 -6.47 -4.76 -4.20
N LYS A 119 -5.35 -5.40 -4.56
CA LYS A 119 -4.94 -6.63 -3.89
C LYS A 119 -4.32 -6.29 -2.53
N PRO A 120 -4.70 -6.99 -1.45
CA PRO A 120 -4.09 -6.79 -0.15
C PRO A 120 -2.59 -7.11 -0.26
N MET A 121 -1.74 -6.16 0.11
CA MET A 121 -0.31 -6.41 0.25
C MET A 121 -0.08 -7.33 1.46
N CYS A 122 1.03 -8.09 1.46
CA CYS A 122 1.43 -8.94 2.58
C CYS A 122 1.25 -8.21 3.91
N PHE A 123 0.45 -8.80 4.80
CA PHE A 123 -0.08 -8.19 6.01
C PHE A 123 1.03 -7.56 6.87
N GLY A 124 1.10 -6.23 6.87
CA GLY A 124 1.98 -5.50 7.78
C GLY A 124 1.53 -5.54 9.24
N LEU A 125 0.41 -6.19 9.60
CA LEU A 125 -0.12 -6.29 10.98
C LEU A 125 -0.14 -4.95 11.76
N GLY A 126 -0.31 -3.82 11.07
CA GLY A 126 -0.27 -2.50 11.69
C GLY A 126 1.14 -1.91 11.90
N ALA A 127 2.19 -2.46 11.28
CA ALA A 127 3.57 -1.98 11.37
C ALA A 127 3.77 -0.52 10.96
N TYR A 128 2.85 0.06 10.18
CA TYR A 128 2.87 1.48 9.83
C TYR A 128 2.37 2.41 10.94
N TRP A 129 1.61 1.89 11.91
CA TRP A 129 1.00 2.68 12.99
C TRP A 129 2.02 3.47 13.82
N PRO A 130 3.15 2.89 14.29
CA PRO A 130 4.15 3.66 15.03
C PRO A 130 4.75 4.81 14.22
N ARG A 131 4.83 4.68 12.89
CA ARG A 131 5.33 5.74 12.01
C ARG A 131 4.31 6.87 11.87
N VAL A 132 3.03 6.53 11.65
CA VAL A 132 1.92 7.48 11.63
C VAL A 132 1.85 8.25 12.95
N PHE A 133 1.90 7.56 14.09
CA PHE A 133 1.86 8.19 15.41
C PHE A 133 3.01 9.19 15.62
N LYS A 134 4.26 8.79 15.29
CA LYS A 134 5.42 9.69 15.38
C LYS A 134 5.24 10.94 14.53
N PHE A 135 4.71 10.79 13.31
CA PHE A 135 4.41 11.93 12.46
C PHE A 135 3.37 12.87 13.09
N CYS A 136 2.29 12.34 13.66
CA CYS A 136 1.28 13.15 14.36
C CYS A 136 1.89 13.97 15.52
N ILE A 137 2.77 13.36 16.32
CA ILE A 137 3.47 14.07 17.41
C ILE A 137 4.37 15.19 16.85
N ILE A 138 5.15 14.90 15.80
CA ILE A 138 6.01 15.92 15.16
C ILE A 138 5.16 17.07 14.59
N ALA A 139 4.05 16.75 13.91
CA ALA A 139 3.14 17.74 13.35
C ALA A 139 2.51 18.63 14.44
N LEU A 140 2.14 18.05 15.59
CA LEU A 140 1.66 18.81 16.76
C LEU A 140 2.73 19.75 17.31
N VAL A 141 3.97 19.29 17.47
CA VAL A 141 5.07 20.13 17.95
C VAL A 141 5.35 21.27 16.97
N VAL A 142 5.35 21.00 15.66
CA VAL A 142 5.52 22.04 14.62
C VAL A 142 4.36 23.06 14.67
N ALA A 143 3.12 22.62 14.87
CA ALA A 143 1.97 23.50 15.05
C ALA A 143 2.10 24.40 16.29
N GLN A 144 2.60 23.87 17.40
CA GLN A 144 2.82 24.63 18.62
C GLN A 144 3.97 25.65 18.47
N LEU A 145 5.07 25.27 17.83
CA LEU A 145 6.19 26.17 17.53
C LEU A 145 5.80 27.32 16.60
N THR A 146 5.01 27.02 15.56
CA THR A 146 4.48 28.05 14.65
C THR A 146 3.53 29.00 15.37
N LEU A 147 2.68 28.49 16.28
CA LEU A 147 1.80 29.32 17.10
C LEU A 147 2.58 30.25 18.05
N ILE A 148 3.64 29.75 18.70
CA ILE A 148 4.54 30.59 19.52
C ILE A 148 5.13 31.72 18.67
N GLY A 149 5.61 31.40 17.46
CA GLY A 149 6.14 32.38 16.53
C GLY A 149 5.14 33.49 16.22
N ILE A 150 3.89 33.13 15.90
CA ILE A 150 2.83 34.10 15.57
C ILE A 150 2.45 34.97 16.78
N LEU A 151 2.33 34.38 17.97
CA LEU A 151 1.95 35.12 19.17
C LEU A 151 3.07 36.06 19.65
N SER A 152 4.33 35.66 19.47
CA SER A 152 5.49 36.51 19.75
C SER A 152 5.46 37.77 18.89
N LEU A 153 5.05 37.66 17.61
CA LEU A 153 4.88 38.81 16.73
C LEU A 153 3.72 39.74 17.15
N LYS A 154 2.70 39.21 17.84
CA LYS A 154 1.54 39.98 18.33
C LYS A 154 1.77 40.68 19.68
N LYS A 155 2.98 40.61 20.25
CA LYS A 155 3.33 41.18 21.58
C LYS A 155 2.49 40.63 22.75
N ALA A 156 2.06 39.37 22.63
CA ALA A 156 1.36 38.65 23.69
C ALA A 156 2.41 37.96 24.58
N THR A 157 2.57 38.41 25.83
CA THR A 157 3.69 37.99 26.70
C THR A 157 3.38 36.73 27.50
N VAL A 158 2.10 36.43 27.77
CA VAL A 158 1.69 35.38 28.72
C VAL A 158 1.31 34.08 27.99
N GLU A 159 0.71 34.22 26.82
CA GLU A 159 0.22 33.17 25.94
C GLU A 159 1.31 32.19 25.47
N PRO A 160 2.51 32.61 25.05
CA PRO A 160 3.56 31.67 24.63
C PRO A 160 4.04 30.77 25.78
N ILE A 161 3.97 31.24 27.04
CA ILE A 161 4.36 30.45 28.22
C ILE A 161 3.46 29.22 28.35
N PHE A 162 2.14 29.37 28.17
CA PHE A 162 1.20 28.25 28.20
C PHE A 162 1.45 27.24 27.08
N ILE A 163 1.86 27.69 25.89
CA ILE A 163 2.15 26.78 24.77
C ILE A 163 3.45 26.00 25.02
N ILE A 164 4.45 26.61 25.67
CA ILE A 164 5.67 25.90 26.07
C ILE A 164 5.35 24.76 27.05
N VAL A 165 4.47 25.02 28.03
CA VAL A 165 3.99 23.97 28.94
C VAL A 165 3.28 22.86 28.16
N LEU A 166 2.46 23.22 27.17
CA LEU A 166 1.76 22.26 26.32
C LEU A 166 2.74 21.37 25.51
N ILE A 167 3.81 21.94 24.96
CA ILE A 167 4.87 21.18 24.26
C ILE A 167 5.50 20.16 25.23
N ALA A 168 5.79 20.56 26.46
CA ALA A 168 6.38 19.66 27.46
C ALA A 168 5.44 18.46 27.76
N ILE A 169 4.13 18.71 27.89
CA ILE A 169 3.13 17.65 28.09
C ILE A 169 3.11 16.69 26.89
N VAL A 170 3.12 17.20 25.66
CA VAL A 170 3.13 16.37 24.44
C VAL A 170 4.39 15.49 24.36
N LEU A 171 5.55 16.05 24.72
CA LEU A 171 6.80 15.29 24.74
C LEU A 171 6.82 14.22 25.85
N LEU A 172 6.29 14.53 27.03
CA LEU A 172 6.15 13.56 28.12
C LEU A 172 5.19 12.42 27.73
N PHE A 173 4.08 12.76 27.07
CA PHE A 173 3.14 11.77 26.53
C PHE A 173 3.80 10.88 25.48
N ASN A 174 4.55 11.46 24.54
CA ASN A 174 5.30 10.69 23.54
C ASN A 174 6.33 9.76 24.21
N TYR A 175 7.03 10.23 25.25
CA TYR A 175 7.94 9.38 26.02
C TYR A 175 7.21 8.19 26.66
N ASN A 176 6.07 8.43 27.33
CA ASN A 176 5.27 7.36 27.94
C ASN A 176 4.76 6.34 26.92
N VAL A 177 4.29 6.79 25.75
CA VAL A 177 3.85 5.89 24.69
C VAL A 177 5.02 5.09 24.13
N LEU A 178 6.19 5.71 23.95
CA LEU A 178 7.38 5.02 23.47
C LEU A 178 8.00 4.06 24.49
N THR A 179 7.74 4.21 25.79
CA THR A 179 8.17 3.20 26.77
C THR A 179 7.21 2.01 26.82
N LEU A 180 5.92 2.22 26.58
CA LEU A 180 4.90 1.17 26.73
C LEU A 180 4.67 0.32 25.47
N TYR A 181 4.54 0.94 24.29
CA TYR A 181 3.99 0.29 23.10
C TYR A 181 5.00 -0.37 22.13
N PRO A 182 6.25 0.11 21.97
CA PRO A 182 7.19 -0.49 21.00
C PRO A 182 7.50 -1.98 21.18
N PRO A 183 7.65 -2.55 22.40
CA PRO A 183 7.97 -3.98 22.52
C PRO A 183 6.80 -4.86 22.07
N VAL A 184 5.57 -4.47 22.37
CA VAL A 184 4.35 -5.21 22.01
C VAL A 184 4.04 -5.11 20.53
N ALA A 185 4.30 -3.96 19.92
CA ALA A 185 4.04 -3.75 18.49
C ALA A 185 5.11 -4.36 17.57
N LYS A 186 6.36 -4.53 18.06
CA LYS A 186 7.48 -5.03 17.26
C LYS A 186 7.61 -6.55 17.27
N PHE A 187 7.24 -7.19 18.37
CA PHE A 187 7.46 -8.62 18.57
C PHE A 187 6.12 -9.34 18.82
N LEU A 188 5.97 -10.52 18.22
CA LEU A 188 4.83 -11.39 18.51
C LEU A 188 5.07 -12.08 19.87
N PRO A 189 4.13 -12.00 20.83
CA PRO A 189 4.32 -12.58 22.15
C PRO A 189 4.33 -14.12 22.08
N LEU A 190 5.18 -14.75 22.88
CA LEU A 190 5.38 -16.20 22.87
C LEU A 190 4.09 -16.97 23.18
N THR A 191 3.26 -16.44 24.08
CA THR A 191 1.94 -17.01 24.41
C THR A 191 1.07 -17.15 23.17
N GLU A 192 1.12 -16.18 22.25
CA GLU A 192 0.37 -16.20 21.01
C GLU A 192 0.96 -17.20 20.01
N CYS A 193 2.28 -17.32 19.95
CA CYS A 193 2.96 -18.36 19.17
C CYS A 193 2.53 -19.76 19.62
N VAL A 194 2.56 -20.04 20.93
CA VAL A 194 2.12 -21.32 21.50
C VAL A 194 0.66 -21.59 21.18
N ARG A 195 -0.21 -20.57 21.31
CA ARG A 195 -1.64 -20.69 20.99
C ARG A 195 -1.86 -21.04 19.52
N LEU A 196 -1.17 -20.34 18.60
CA LEU A 196 -1.26 -20.58 17.16
C LEU A 196 -0.74 -21.96 16.77
N ASP A 197 0.38 -22.39 17.34
CA ASP A 197 0.96 -23.70 17.06
C ASP A 197 0.09 -24.85 17.62
N THR A 198 -0.49 -24.68 18.80
CA THR A 198 -1.45 -25.63 19.36
C THR A 198 -2.70 -25.74 18.47
N ALA A 199 -3.25 -24.60 18.02
CA ALA A 199 -4.42 -24.57 17.13
C ALA A 199 -4.13 -25.23 15.77
N ARG A 200 -2.92 -25.05 15.22
CA ARG A 200 -2.49 -25.75 13.99
C ARG A 200 -2.38 -27.25 14.19
N GLY A 201 -1.80 -27.69 15.31
CA GLY A 201 -1.68 -29.12 15.64
C GLY A 201 -3.03 -29.82 15.80
N LEU A 202 -4.04 -29.12 16.33
CA LEU A 202 -5.42 -29.63 16.42
C LEU A 202 -6.11 -29.75 15.06
N ARG A 203 -5.78 -28.86 14.11
CA ARG A 203 -6.41 -28.84 12.78
C ARG A 203 -5.90 -29.98 11.89
N ASP A 204 -4.59 -30.23 11.90
CA ASP A 204 -3.93 -31.24 11.06
C ASP A 204 -3.06 -32.19 11.91
N PRO A 205 -3.66 -33.15 12.64
CA PRO A 205 -2.94 -34.01 13.58
C PRO A 205 -2.01 -35.04 12.90
N THR A 206 -2.25 -35.36 11.63
CA THR A 206 -1.45 -36.34 10.85
C THR A 206 -0.37 -35.69 9.99
N ALA A 207 -0.34 -34.36 9.89
CA ALA A 207 0.61 -33.67 9.03
C ALA A 207 2.02 -33.72 9.62
N PRO A 208 3.07 -33.91 8.80
CA PRO A 208 4.44 -33.85 9.27
C PRO A 208 4.77 -32.46 9.80
N LYS A 209 5.70 -32.40 10.77
CA LYS A 209 6.12 -31.14 11.40
C LYS A 209 6.57 -30.15 10.32
N PHE A 210 6.01 -28.94 10.33
CA PHE A 210 6.28 -27.86 9.36
C PHE A 210 5.84 -28.11 7.91
N PHE A 211 4.92 -29.03 7.65
CA PHE A 211 4.36 -29.23 6.31
C PHE A 211 3.89 -27.93 5.63
N PHE A 212 3.33 -27.00 6.41
CA PHE A 212 2.86 -25.69 5.92
C PHE A 212 3.96 -24.78 5.37
N LEU A 213 5.24 -25.08 5.58
CA LEU A 213 6.38 -24.34 5.03
C LEU A 213 6.91 -24.90 3.72
N ASP A 214 6.45 -26.09 3.30
CA ASP A 214 6.96 -26.72 2.09
C ASP A 214 6.62 -25.87 0.85
N ASN A 215 7.63 -25.65 0.00
CA ASN A 215 7.57 -24.82 -1.20
C ASN A 215 7.10 -23.35 -1.02
N VAL A 216 6.91 -22.83 0.21
CA VAL A 216 6.41 -21.45 0.44
C VAL A 216 7.41 -20.38 0.01
N TYR A 217 8.69 -20.56 0.35
CA TYR A 217 9.76 -19.61 0.05
C TYR A 217 10.57 -19.98 -1.20
N ARG A 218 10.09 -20.95 -1.99
CA ARG A 218 10.76 -21.37 -3.21
C ARG A 218 10.58 -20.31 -4.28
N GLN A 219 11.67 -19.98 -4.98
CA GLN A 219 11.63 -18.97 -6.04
C GLN A 219 10.64 -19.41 -7.14
N PRO A 220 9.78 -18.50 -7.64
CA PRO A 220 8.82 -18.82 -8.69
C PRO A 220 9.47 -19.42 -9.95
N ALA A 221 10.69 -19.01 -10.28
CA ALA A 221 11.47 -19.56 -11.40
C ALA A 221 11.74 -21.07 -11.24
N MET A 222 11.97 -21.55 -10.02
CA MET A 222 12.21 -22.98 -9.74
C MET A 222 10.92 -23.82 -9.74
N ASN A 223 9.75 -23.18 -9.74
CA ASN A 223 8.44 -23.82 -9.87
C ASN A 223 7.90 -23.76 -11.31
N GLN A 224 8.62 -23.13 -12.25
CA GLN A 224 8.21 -23.08 -13.64
C GLN A 224 8.24 -24.49 -14.24
N ARG A 225 7.09 -24.91 -14.78
CA ARG A 225 7.01 -26.12 -15.59
C ARG A 225 7.53 -25.82 -16.99
N VAL A 226 8.07 -26.85 -17.66
CA VAL A 226 8.49 -26.76 -19.06
C VAL A 226 7.34 -26.16 -19.89
N PRO A 227 7.61 -25.20 -20.79
CA PRO A 227 6.58 -24.60 -21.63
C PRO A 227 5.80 -25.70 -22.36
N LEU A 228 4.47 -25.57 -22.38
CA LEU A 228 3.59 -26.45 -23.16
C LEU A 228 4.03 -26.38 -24.63
N ARG A 229 4.67 -27.43 -25.14
CA ARG A 229 4.97 -27.57 -26.57
C ARG A 229 3.63 -27.81 -27.29
N ALA A 230 3.43 -27.11 -28.41
CA ALA A 230 2.29 -27.38 -29.28
C ALA A 230 2.38 -28.82 -29.77
N ASP A 231 1.26 -29.56 -29.70
CA ASP A 231 1.21 -30.92 -30.22
C ASP A 231 1.16 -30.87 -31.76
N TYR A 232 2.27 -31.20 -32.40
CA TYR A 232 2.41 -31.21 -33.86
C TYR A 232 2.09 -32.58 -34.47
N ARG A 233 1.61 -33.57 -33.70
CA ARG A 233 1.24 -34.90 -34.23
C ARG A 233 0.21 -34.83 -35.37
N MET A 234 -0.71 -33.84 -35.32
CA MET A 234 -1.70 -33.61 -36.38
C MET A 234 -1.09 -33.09 -37.70
N LEU A 235 0.11 -32.50 -37.67
CA LEU A 235 0.78 -31.93 -38.84
C LEU A 235 1.77 -32.90 -39.50
N VAL A 236 2.31 -33.85 -38.72
CA VAL A 236 3.39 -34.75 -39.15
C VAL A 236 2.86 -36.09 -39.71
N GLY A 237 1.54 -36.33 -39.64
CA GLY A 237 0.93 -37.58 -40.14
C GLY A 237 0.96 -38.74 -39.13
N ASP A 238 1.53 -38.54 -37.94
CA ASP A 238 1.58 -39.50 -36.82
C ASP A 238 0.29 -39.50 -35.97
N TYR A 239 -0.82 -39.05 -36.53
CA TYR A 239 -2.10 -38.91 -35.84
C TYR A 239 -2.91 -40.21 -35.91
N SER A 240 -3.19 -40.81 -34.76
CA SER A 240 -4.11 -41.94 -34.59
C SER A 240 -5.12 -41.60 -33.48
N GLU A 241 -6.34 -42.14 -33.56
CA GLU A 241 -7.38 -41.92 -32.53
C GLU A 241 -6.90 -42.39 -31.13
N GLU A 242 -6.02 -43.40 -31.08
CA GLU A 242 -5.43 -43.89 -29.84
C GLU A 242 -4.39 -42.91 -29.24
N THR A 243 -3.60 -42.24 -30.08
CA THR A 243 -2.60 -41.25 -29.62
C THR A 243 -3.21 -39.89 -29.26
N ALA A 244 -4.43 -39.60 -29.73
CA ALA A 244 -5.15 -38.36 -29.39
C ALA A 244 -5.58 -38.30 -27.91
N LEU A 245 -5.78 -39.45 -27.27
CA LEU A 245 -6.15 -39.54 -25.85
C LEU A 245 -4.93 -39.46 -24.91
N ILE A 246 -3.72 -39.49 -25.45
CA ILE A 246 -2.47 -39.55 -24.69
C ILE A 246 -1.76 -38.21 -24.77
N SER A 247 -1.59 -37.55 -23.61
CA SER A 247 -0.78 -36.33 -23.50
C SER A 247 0.60 -36.55 -24.14
N PRO A 248 1.10 -35.62 -24.97
CA PRO A 248 2.41 -35.75 -25.58
C PRO A 248 3.49 -35.94 -24.51
N LYS A 249 4.51 -36.77 -24.82
CA LYS A 249 5.64 -37.00 -23.92
C LYS A 249 6.36 -35.67 -23.67
N ILE A 250 6.49 -35.31 -22.39
CA ILE A 250 7.06 -34.02 -21.96
C ILE A 250 8.58 -33.96 -22.20
N TYR A 251 9.25 -35.12 -22.28
CA TYR A 251 10.68 -35.25 -22.47
C TYR A 251 11.00 -36.02 -23.75
N SER A 252 11.84 -35.43 -24.62
CA SER A 252 12.61 -36.19 -25.60
C SER A 252 13.77 -36.90 -24.88
N PRO A 253 14.17 -38.12 -25.27
CA PRO A 253 15.36 -38.77 -24.70
C PRO A 253 16.63 -37.91 -24.82
N GLU A 254 16.69 -37.00 -25.79
CA GLU A 254 17.79 -36.02 -25.96
C GLU A 254 17.80 -34.95 -24.85
N ASP A 255 16.63 -34.52 -24.40
CA ASP A 255 16.49 -33.50 -23.33
C ASP A 255 16.86 -34.07 -21.95
N GLN A 256 16.73 -35.38 -21.72
CA GLN A 256 17.11 -36.03 -20.46
C GLN A 256 18.62 -36.03 -20.21
N GLN A 257 19.45 -36.00 -21.26
CA GLN A 257 20.91 -36.02 -21.12
C GLN A 257 21.47 -34.68 -20.60
N LEU A 258 20.81 -33.56 -20.90
CA LEU A 258 21.25 -32.21 -20.49
C LEU A 258 21.04 -31.92 -18.99
N PHE A 259 20.09 -32.58 -18.33
CA PHE A 259 19.79 -32.35 -16.91
C PHE A 259 20.46 -33.37 -15.98
N ALA A 260 21.04 -34.45 -16.51
CA ALA A 260 21.78 -35.44 -15.71
C ALA A 260 23.24 -35.01 -15.42
N SER A 261 23.78 -34.04 -16.14
CA SER A 261 25.19 -33.60 -16.03
C SER A 261 25.43 -32.45 -15.04
N VAL A 262 24.42 -32.05 -14.27
CA VAL A 262 24.55 -31.02 -13.23
C VAL A 262 24.11 -31.63 -11.89
N VAL A 263 24.96 -32.51 -11.36
CA VAL A 263 25.01 -32.94 -9.96
C VAL A 263 26.46 -32.95 -9.52
#